data_AF-A0A815I9A3-F1
#
_entry.id   AF-A0A815I9A3-F1
#
_cell.length_a   1.000
_cell.length_b   1.000
_cell.length_c   1.000
_cell.angle_alpha   90.00
_cell.angle_beta   90.00
_cell.angle_gamma   90.00
#
_symmetry.space_group_name_H-M   'P 1'
#
loop_
_entity.id
_entity.type
_entity.pdbx_description
1 polymer ?
#
loop_
_entity_poly.entity_id
_entity_poly.type
_entity_poly.pdbx_seq_one_letter_code
_entity_poly.pdbx_strand_id
1 'polypeptide(L)'
;LTKANSATCGICDYVSTYIHFALKRDSSEKSLQHALSTVCTHLSNEHYSQCQTLVQLFSPHMRTLKLDLNSNFCQQLTICQTPTDDMKIVKRSIVRVPLKKDESTTKDDELKRTVVKNLADTSQCTLCRFIISYLDAVLKNNKSEAAVEAALDKVCSVRAPCDEFVETYRVVVVQLFAQMADPGTICGSLRVCQVISSQETTTIESTPIRH
;
A
#
# COMPACT_ATOMS: atom_id res chain seq x y z
N LEU A 1 -16.07 -10.63 -10.28
CA LEU A 1 -14.69 -10.09 -10.20
C LEU A 1 -13.76 -11.16 -9.66
N THR A 2 -12.58 -11.36 -10.26
CA THR A 2 -11.55 -12.24 -9.67
C THR A 2 -10.86 -11.52 -8.51
N LYS A 3 -10.41 -12.25 -7.48
CA LYS A 3 -9.70 -11.70 -6.31
C LYS A 3 -8.47 -10.86 -6.70
N ALA A 4 -7.85 -11.18 -7.84
CA ALA A 4 -6.75 -10.42 -8.43
C ALA A 4 -7.14 -8.97 -8.79
N ASN A 5 -8.32 -8.75 -9.39
CA ASN A 5 -8.77 -7.40 -9.77
C ASN A 5 -9.00 -6.49 -8.55
N SER A 6 -9.40 -7.06 -7.40
CA SER A 6 -9.58 -6.30 -6.16
C SER A 6 -8.25 -5.85 -5.54
N ALA A 7 -7.23 -6.72 -5.54
CA ALA A 7 -5.91 -6.39 -5.02
C ALA A 7 -5.19 -5.37 -5.91
N THR A 8 -5.22 -5.59 -7.23
CA THR A 8 -4.63 -4.65 -8.20
C THR A 8 -5.34 -3.29 -8.19
N CYS A 9 -6.66 -3.26 -7.96
CA CYS A 9 -7.39 -2.01 -7.78
C CYS A 9 -6.92 -1.22 -6.56
N GLY A 10 -6.75 -1.86 -5.40
CA GLY A 10 -6.22 -1.20 -4.20
C GLY A 10 -4.80 -0.67 -4.39
N ILE A 11 -3.95 -1.44 -5.08
CA ILE A 11 -2.58 -0.99 -5.43
C ILE A 11 -2.63 0.21 -6.37
N CYS A 12 -3.49 0.18 -7.39
CA CYS A 12 -3.63 1.30 -8.32
C CYS A 12 -4.14 2.56 -7.62
N ASP A 13 -5.15 2.44 -6.76
CA ASP A 13 -5.72 3.58 -6.03
C ASP A 13 -4.67 4.25 -5.13
N TYR A 14 -3.89 3.43 -4.43
CA TYR A 14 -2.76 3.89 -3.63
C TYR A 14 -1.69 4.59 -4.49
N VAL A 15 -1.25 3.94 -5.57
CA VAL A 15 -0.19 4.47 -6.45
C VAL A 15 -0.60 5.78 -7.11
N SER A 16 -1.82 5.84 -7.66
CA SER A 16 -2.34 7.03 -8.31
C SER A 16 -2.50 8.20 -7.34
N THR A 17 -3.02 7.94 -6.14
CA THR A 17 -3.17 8.94 -5.09
C THR A 17 -1.82 9.50 -4.63
N TYR A 18 -0.83 8.63 -4.38
CA TYR A 18 0.50 9.06 -3.97
C TYR A 18 1.16 9.97 -5.01
N ILE A 19 1.12 9.55 -6.27
CA ILE A 19 1.71 10.31 -7.37
C ILE A 19 0.95 11.64 -7.56
N HIS A 20 -0.39 11.64 -7.48
CA HIS A 20 -1.20 12.86 -7.55
C HIS A 20 -0.74 13.91 -6.53
N PHE A 21 -0.53 13.51 -5.27
CA PHE A 21 -0.06 14.42 -4.23
C PHE A 21 1.37 14.90 -4.46
N ALA A 22 2.27 14.02 -4.89
CA ALA A 22 3.64 14.39 -5.22
C ALA A 22 3.69 15.45 -6.34
N LEU A 23 2.86 15.29 -7.37
CA LEU A 23 2.81 16.20 -8.53
C LEU A 23 2.03 17.49 -8.26
N LYS A 24 1.05 17.47 -7.36
CA LYS A 24 0.28 18.67 -6.97
C LYS A 24 1.18 19.77 -6.39
N ARG A 25 2.27 19.40 -5.72
CA ARG A 25 3.25 20.34 -5.16
C ARG A 25 4.36 20.71 -6.13
N ASP A 26 4.73 19.79 -7.01
CA ASP A 26 5.83 19.95 -7.97
C ASP A 26 5.63 19.01 -9.14
N SER A 27 5.25 19.59 -10.27
CA SER A 27 4.98 18.88 -11.52
C SER A 27 6.24 18.65 -12.35
N SER A 28 7.44 18.84 -11.79
CA SER A 28 8.70 18.60 -12.53
C SER A 28 8.92 17.11 -12.80
N GLU A 29 9.70 16.84 -13.85
CA GLU A 29 10.08 15.47 -14.22
C GLU A 29 10.85 14.75 -13.10
N LYS A 30 11.63 15.49 -12.32
CA LYS A 30 12.36 14.96 -11.17
C LYS A 30 11.42 14.50 -10.06
N SER A 31 10.38 15.28 -9.77
CA SER A 31 9.34 14.94 -8.80
C SER A 31 8.57 13.69 -9.24
N LEU A 32 8.21 13.61 -10.52
CA LEU A 32 7.56 12.44 -11.10
C LEU A 32 8.43 11.18 -10.98
N GLN A 33 9.70 11.24 -11.38
CA GLN A 33 10.58 10.08 -11.31
C GLN A 33 10.81 9.63 -9.87
N HIS A 34 11.00 10.56 -8.95
CA HIS A 34 11.13 10.25 -7.53
C HIS A 34 9.85 9.56 -7.00
N ALA A 35 8.68 10.09 -7.31
CA ALA A 35 7.41 9.49 -6.88
C ALA A 35 7.24 8.06 -7.42
N LEU A 36 7.55 7.83 -8.70
CA LEU A 36 7.47 6.50 -9.33
C LEU A 36 8.47 5.50 -8.74
N SER A 37 9.67 5.94 -8.38
CA SER A 37 10.67 5.06 -7.75
C SER A 37 10.34 4.71 -6.29
N THR A 38 9.62 5.60 -5.59
CA THR A 38 9.36 5.46 -4.16
C THR A 38 8.04 4.73 -3.88
N VAL A 39 6.99 4.96 -4.67
CA VAL A 39 5.62 4.53 -4.32
C VAL A 39 5.47 3.03 -4.05
N CYS A 40 6.22 2.17 -4.74
CA CYS A 40 6.15 0.72 -4.53
C CYS A 40 6.88 0.24 -3.29
N THR A 41 7.86 0.98 -2.77
CA THR A 41 8.59 0.58 -1.54
C THR A 41 7.71 0.68 -0.30
N HIS A 42 6.60 1.41 -0.37
CA HIS A 42 5.64 1.54 0.72
C HIS A 42 4.65 0.37 0.80
N LEU A 43 4.66 -0.54 -0.18
CA LEU A 43 3.79 -1.71 -0.22
C LEU A 43 4.50 -2.95 0.33
N SER A 44 3.72 -3.94 0.76
CA SER A 44 4.28 -5.21 1.22
C SER A 44 5.07 -5.91 0.11
N ASN A 45 6.03 -6.75 0.48
CA ASN A 45 6.82 -7.54 -0.47
C ASN A 45 5.96 -8.40 -1.42
N GLU A 46 4.78 -8.83 -0.96
CA GLU A 46 3.80 -9.56 -1.78
C GLU A 46 3.24 -8.70 -2.94
N HIS A 47 2.97 -7.42 -2.68
CA HIS A 47 2.38 -6.50 -3.65
C HIS A 47 3.41 -5.67 -4.42
N TYR A 48 4.68 -5.70 -4.00
CA TYR A 48 5.78 -4.97 -4.63
C TYR A 48 5.89 -5.27 -6.13
N SER A 49 5.84 -6.55 -6.53
CA SER A 49 5.92 -6.98 -7.93
C SER A 49 4.72 -6.51 -8.78
N GLN A 50 3.53 -6.53 -8.20
CA GLN A 50 2.30 -6.06 -8.82
C GLN A 50 2.33 -4.55 -9.01
N CYS A 51 2.84 -3.82 -7.99
CA CYS A 51 3.04 -2.38 -8.07
C CYS A 51 4.08 -2.01 -9.13
N GLN A 52 5.23 -2.68 -9.16
CA GLN A 52 6.27 -2.41 -10.16
C GLN A 52 5.73 -2.60 -11.57
N THR A 53 4.93 -3.64 -11.79
CA THR A 53 4.28 -3.89 -13.09
C THR A 53 3.34 -2.73 -13.46
N LEU A 54 2.53 -2.25 -12.52
CA LEU A 54 1.63 -1.11 -12.72
C LEU A 54 2.41 0.19 -13.01
N VAL A 55 3.42 0.51 -12.20
CA VAL A 55 4.27 1.69 -12.38
C VAL A 55 5.01 1.66 -13.71
N GLN A 56 5.54 0.51 -14.12
CA GLN A 56 6.21 0.34 -15.41
C GLN A 56 5.24 0.53 -16.59
N LEU A 57 3.99 0.07 -16.45
CA LEU A 57 2.96 0.27 -17.46
C LEU A 57 2.55 1.75 -17.57
N PHE A 58 2.51 2.49 -16.46
CA PHE A 58 2.08 3.89 -16.46
C PHE A 58 3.18 4.88 -16.80
N SER A 59 4.43 4.61 -16.42
CA SER A 59 5.58 5.52 -16.58
C SER A 59 5.70 6.15 -17.99
N PRO A 60 5.58 5.41 -19.11
CA PRO A 60 5.62 6.03 -20.44
C PRO A 60 4.34 6.81 -20.79
N HIS A 61 3.17 6.37 -20.29
CA HIS A 61 1.87 6.94 -20.62
C HIS A 61 1.49 8.17 -19.80
N MET A 62 2.00 8.29 -18.57
CA MET A 62 1.75 9.43 -17.68
C MET A 62 2.25 10.76 -18.27
N ARG A 63 3.36 10.73 -19.01
CA ARG A 63 3.94 11.92 -19.65
C ARG A 63 3.14 12.37 -20.87
N THR A 64 2.67 11.41 -21.67
CA THR A 64 2.04 11.68 -22.97
C THR A 64 0.58 12.10 -22.84
N LEU A 65 -0.14 11.57 -21.84
CA LEU A 65 -1.60 11.71 -21.78
C LEU A 65 -2.08 12.82 -20.84
N LYS A 66 -1.19 13.56 -20.16
CA LYS A 66 -1.56 14.56 -19.12
C LYS A 66 -2.68 14.02 -18.21
N LEU A 67 -2.48 12.79 -17.71
CA LEU A 67 -3.54 12.08 -17.01
C LEU A 67 -3.81 12.73 -15.66
N ASP A 68 -5.08 13.08 -15.41
CA ASP A 68 -5.55 13.47 -14.10
C ASP A 68 -5.58 12.23 -13.20
N LEU A 69 -4.62 12.14 -12.28
CA LEU A 69 -4.50 11.09 -11.27
C LEU A 69 -5.53 11.28 -10.14
N ASN A 70 -6.79 11.45 -10.50
CA ASN A 70 -7.89 11.56 -9.56
C ASN A 70 -8.42 10.18 -9.15
N SER A 71 -9.39 10.14 -8.25
CA SER A 71 -10.01 8.91 -7.73
C SER A 71 -10.68 8.02 -8.78
N ASN A 72 -10.86 8.49 -10.01
CA ASN A 72 -11.43 7.73 -11.13
C ASN A 72 -10.36 7.17 -12.09
N PHE A 73 -9.08 7.48 -11.86
CA PHE A 73 -7.98 7.10 -12.73
C PHE A 73 -7.90 5.58 -12.96
N CYS A 74 -8.01 4.80 -11.88
CA CYS A 74 -7.91 3.35 -11.94
C CYS A 74 -9.13 2.67 -12.60
N GLN A 75 -10.29 3.34 -12.58
CA GLN A 75 -11.53 2.93 -13.24
C GLN A 75 -11.45 3.23 -14.73
N GLN A 76 -10.89 4.39 -15.12
CA GLN A 76 -10.65 4.74 -16.52
C GLN A 76 -9.70 3.78 -17.22
N LEU A 77 -8.71 3.26 -16.47
CA LEU A 77 -7.79 2.24 -16.98
C LEU A 77 -8.37 0.82 -16.89
N THR A 78 -9.63 0.66 -16.49
CA THR A 78 -10.32 -0.64 -16.33
C THR A 78 -9.63 -1.58 -15.34
N ILE A 79 -8.79 -1.06 -14.46
CA ILE A 79 -8.08 -1.81 -13.41
C ILE A 79 -9.02 -2.07 -12.25
N CYS A 80 -9.71 -1.01 -11.83
CA CYS A 80 -10.82 -1.09 -10.89
C CYS A 80 -12.11 -1.31 -11.67
N GLN A 81 -12.61 -2.54 -11.66
CA GLN A 81 -14.00 -2.79 -12.05
C GLN A 81 -14.89 -2.41 -10.87
N THR A 82 -15.88 -1.56 -11.11
CA THR A 82 -16.98 -1.38 -10.15
C THR A 82 -17.77 -2.69 -10.11
N PRO A 83 -18.28 -3.13 -8.94
CA PRO A 83 -19.24 -4.21 -8.88
C PRO A 83 -20.51 -3.72 -9.57
N THR A 84 -20.62 -3.98 -10.87
CA THR A 84 -21.90 -3.88 -11.56
C THR A 84 -22.70 -5.09 -11.13
N ASP A 85 -23.72 -4.88 -10.29
CA ASP A 85 -24.92 -5.69 -10.32
C ASP A 85 -25.48 -5.57 -11.75
N ASP A 86 -24.97 -6.39 -12.66
CA ASP A 86 -25.65 -6.88 -13.86
C ASP A 86 -24.66 -7.57 -14.79
N MET A 87 -24.86 -8.87 -14.89
CA MET A 87 -24.30 -9.71 -15.93
C MET A 87 -24.92 -9.32 -17.27
N LYS A 88 -24.19 -8.56 -18.10
CA LYS A 88 -24.33 -8.64 -19.57
C LYS A 88 -22.96 -8.74 -20.24
N ILE A 89 -22.66 -9.98 -20.63
CA ILE A 89 -21.55 -10.44 -21.44
C ILE A 89 -21.45 -9.58 -22.71
N VAL A 90 -20.45 -8.69 -22.80
CA VAL A 90 -19.99 -8.19 -24.08
C VAL A 90 -19.06 -9.25 -24.66
N LYS A 91 -19.59 -10.04 -25.61
CA LYS A 91 -18.77 -10.93 -26.43
C LYS A 91 -17.82 -10.06 -27.27
N ARG A 92 -16.54 -10.02 -26.90
CA ARG A 92 -15.48 -9.60 -27.82
C ARG A 92 -14.37 -10.65 -27.81
N SER A 93 -14.03 -11.08 -29.01
CA SER A 93 -13.22 -12.26 -29.34
C SER A 93 -11.90 -12.33 -28.57
N ILE A 94 -11.72 -13.42 -27.82
CA ILE A 94 -10.48 -13.74 -27.10
C ILE A 94 -9.64 -14.64 -28.02
N VAL A 95 -8.45 -14.19 -28.40
CA VAL A 95 -7.42 -15.03 -29.00
C VAL A 95 -6.97 -16.04 -27.95
N ARG A 96 -7.02 -17.33 -28.28
CA ARG A 96 -6.66 -18.42 -27.36
C ARG A 96 -5.15 -18.43 -27.13
N VAL A 97 -4.72 -18.20 -25.89
CA VAL A 97 -3.39 -18.60 -25.40
C VAL A 97 -3.58 -19.89 -24.58
N PRO A 98 -2.76 -20.95 -24.79
CA PRO A 98 -2.89 -22.19 -24.03
C PRO A 98 -2.48 -22.01 -22.56
N LEU A 99 -3.44 -22.24 -21.65
CA LEU A 99 -3.18 -22.47 -20.22
C LEU A 99 -2.73 -23.93 -20.03
N LYS A 100 -1.50 -24.14 -19.56
CA LYS A 100 -1.09 -25.45 -19.02
C LYS A 100 -1.78 -25.66 -17.67
N LYS A 101 -2.55 -26.75 -17.60
CA LYS A 101 -3.06 -27.35 -16.37
C LYS A 101 -1.89 -27.91 -15.56
N ASP A 102 -1.90 -27.66 -14.27
CA ASP A 102 -1.38 -28.65 -13.33
C ASP A 102 -2.39 -28.80 -12.18
N GLU A 103 -2.93 -30.00 -12.08
CA GLU A 103 -3.79 -30.49 -11.01
C GLU A 103 -3.33 -31.93 -10.76
N SER A 104 -2.79 -32.25 -9.58
CA SER A 104 -3.47 -33.14 -8.63
C SER A 104 -2.63 -33.45 -7.37
N THR A 105 -3.40 -33.76 -6.34
CA THR A 105 -3.21 -33.99 -4.90
C THR A 105 -2.40 -35.23 -4.48
N THR A 106 -1.82 -35.17 -3.29
CA THR A 106 -1.92 -36.25 -2.28
C THR A 106 -1.95 -35.67 -0.86
N LYS A 107 -2.83 -36.25 -0.04
CA LYS A 107 -3.10 -35.94 1.37
C LYS A 107 -2.08 -36.68 2.23
N ASP A 108 -1.58 -36.06 3.30
CA ASP A 108 -1.28 -36.68 4.60
C ASP A 108 -1.12 -35.57 5.67
N ASP A 109 -1.91 -35.75 6.74
CA ASP A 109 -1.72 -35.32 8.15
C ASP A 109 -1.63 -33.83 8.58
N GLU A 110 -2.81 -33.31 8.95
CA GLU A 110 -3.16 -32.67 10.24
C GLU A 110 -2.22 -31.66 10.96
N LEU A 111 -1.36 -30.89 10.29
CA LEU A 111 -0.70 -29.74 10.95
C LEU A 111 -0.48 -28.52 10.07
N LYS A 112 -1.49 -28.09 9.30
CA LYS A 112 -1.42 -26.83 8.52
C LYS A 112 -2.73 -26.04 8.48
N ARG A 113 -3.43 -25.95 9.62
CA ARG A 113 -4.63 -25.12 9.75
C ARG A 113 -4.60 -24.08 10.87
N THR A 114 -3.40 -23.69 11.31
CA THR A 114 -3.19 -22.60 12.30
C THR A 114 -2.31 -21.46 11.77
N VAL A 115 -1.90 -21.47 10.49
CA VAL A 115 -1.04 -20.43 9.89
C VAL A 115 -1.65 -19.85 8.59
N VAL A 116 -2.98 -19.71 8.54
CA VAL A 116 -3.67 -19.03 7.41
C VAL A 116 -4.62 -17.92 7.91
N LYS A 117 -4.34 -17.34 9.07
CA LYS A 117 -4.95 -16.10 9.52
C LYS A 117 -3.88 -15.24 10.18
N ASN A 118 -3.05 -14.57 9.39
CA ASN A 118 -2.32 -13.35 9.78
C ASN A 118 -1.60 -12.77 8.55
N LEU A 119 -2.38 -12.42 7.53
CA LEU A 119 -1.93 -11.46 6.51
C LEU A 119 -3.14 -10.66 6.01
N ALA A 120 -3.86 -10.10 6.96
CA ALA A 120 -4.62 -8.89 6.70
C ALA A 120 -3.73 -7.77 7.24
N ASP A 121 -3.21 -6.89 6.38
CA ASP A 121 -2.83 -5.55 6.83
C ASP A 121 -4.02 -5.04 7.66
N THR A 122 -3.79 -4.74 8.94
CA THR A 122 -4.83 -4.18 9.78
C THR A 122 -5.27 -2.85 9.15
N SER A 123 -6.52 -2.45 9.37
CA SER A 123 -7.00 -1.12 8.95
C SER A 123 -6.06 0.00 9.42
N GLN A 124 -5.49 -0.18 10.62
CA GLN A 124 -4.45 0.67 11.22
C GLN A 124 -3.14 0.70 10.41
N CYS A 125 -2.63 -0.44 9.95
CA CYS A 125 -1.42 -0.49 9.12
C CYS A 125 -1.62 0.22 7.78
N THR A 126 -2.75 -0.04 7.10
CA THR A 126 -3.07 0.61 5.84
C THR A 126 -3.22 2.12 6.01
N LEU A 127 -3.88 2.55 7.09
CA LEU A 127 -4.05 3.96 7.42
C LEU A 127 -2.71 4.64 7.75
N CYS A 128 -1.86 4.00 8.54
CA CYS A 128 -0.52 4.50 8.82
C CYS A 128 0.29 4.71 7.54
N ARG A 129 0.35 3.70 6.67
CA ARG A 129 1.12 3.80 5.41
C ARG A 129 0.60 4.94 4.55
N PHE A 130 -0.71 5.13 4.49
CA PHE A 130 -1.31 6.28 3.80
C PHE A 130 -0.84 7.62 4.39
N ILE A 131 -0.93 7.78 5.71
CA ILE A 131 -0.55 9.04 6.39
C ILE A 131 0.92 9.35 6.19
N ILE A 132 1.81 8.37 6.43
CA ILE A 132 3.25 8.52 6.25
C ILE A 132 3.59 8.89 4.81
N SER A 133 2.90 8.29 3.85
CA SER A 133 3.11 8.59 2.43
C SER A 133 2.62 9.98 2.04
N TYR A 134 1.50 10.41 2.62
CA TYR A 134 1.03 11.78 2.47
C TYR A 134 2.07 12.77 3.01
N LEU A 135 2.59 12.54 4.22
CA LEU A 135 3.61 13.38 4.84
C LEU A 135 4.86 13.46 3.96
N ASP A 136 5.38 12.34 3.48
CA ASP A 136 6.57 12.32 2.62
C ASP A 136 6.38 13.11 1.32
N ALA A 137 5.25 12.91 0.65
CA ALA A 137 4.93 13.63 -0.58
C ALA A 137 4.81 15.16 -0.38
N VAL A 138 4.13 15.58 0.70
CA VAL A 138 3.88 17.03 0.95
C VAL A 138 5.05 17.74 1.60
N LEU A 139 5.94 17.04 2.29
CA LEU A 139 7.09 17.63 2.99
C LEU A 139 8.36 17.60 2.15
N LYS A 140 8.59 16.54 1.35
CA LYS A 140 9.89 16.23 0.70
C LYS A 140 11.05 16.47 1.67
N ASN A 141 11.78 17.58 1.51
CA ASN A 141 12.98 17.91 2.28
C ASN A 141 12.68 18.65 3.59
N ASN A 142 11.48 19.23 3.77
CA ASN A 142 11.15 19.96 4.99
C ASN A 142 10.59 19.02 6.05
N LYS A 143 11.48 18.37 6.79
CA LYS A 143 11.15 17.44 7.88
C LYS A 143 11.07 18.11 9.26
N SER A 144 10.90 19.44 9.33
CA SER A 144 10.73 20.12 10.62
C SER A 144 9.44 19.68 11.31
N GLU A 145 9.46 19.56 12.64
CA GLU A 145 8.31 19.11 13.42
C GLU A 145 7.05 19.95 13.13
N ALA A 146 7.20 21.27 13.05
CA ALA A 146 6.11 22.19 12.71
C ALA A 146 5.52 21.95 11.30
N ALA A 147 6.35 21.57 10.33
CA ALA A 147 5.86 21.23 9.00
C ALA A 147 5.10 19.90 9.01
N VAL A 148 5.58 18.91 9.78
CA VAL A 148 4.92 17.61 9.94
C VAL A 148 3.56 17.78 10.64
N GLU A 149 3.49 18.57 11.71
CA GLU A 149 2.22 18.87 12.39
C GLU A 149 1.20 19.50 11.43
N ALA A 150 1.61 20.56 10.71
CA ALA A 150 0.72 21.23 9.76
C ALA A 150 0.26 20.32 8.60
N ALA A 151 1.03 19.29 8.27
CA ALA A 151 0.66 18.28 7.29
C ALA A 151 -0.28 17.22 7.87
N LEU A 152 -0.07 16.78 9.12
CA LEU A 152 -0.98 15.88 9.82
C LEU A 152 -2.38 16.49 9.99
N ASP A 153 -2.51 17.80 10.20
CA ASP A 153 -3.82 18.45 10.27
C ASP A 153 -4.59 18.42 8.94
N LYS A 154 -3.89 18.24 7.82
CA LYS A 154 -4.49 18.21 6.48
C LYS A 154 -4.77 16.80 5.99
N VAL A 155 -4.07 15.79 6.49
CA VAL A 155 -4.18 14.42 5.95
C VAL A 155 -5.58 13.83 6.16
N CYS A 156 -6.25 14.15 7.27
CA CYS A 156 -7.58 13.63 7.57
C CYS A 156 -8.71 14.27 6.74
N SER A 157 -8.46 15.43 6.13
CA SER A 157 -9.39 16.01 5.13
C SER A 157 -9.45 15.20 3.82
N VAL A 158 -8.47 14.34 3.57
CA VAL A 158 -8.34 13.56 2.33
C VAL A 158 -8.93 12.15 2.46
N ARG A 159 -8.93 11.57 3.67
CA ARG A 159 -9.34 10.18 3.87
C ARG A 159 -9.89 9.97 5.28
N ALA A 160 -11.03 9.27 5.37
CA ALA A 160 -11.65 8.85 6.61
C ALA A 160 -11.73 7.30 6.67
N PRO A 161 -11.60 6.67 7.86
CA PRO A 161 -11.27 7.27 9.17
C PRO A 161 -9.77 7.63 9.27
N CYS A 162 -9.46 8.76 9.91
CA CYS A 162 -8.09 9.27 10.08
C CYS A 162 -7.87 9.99 11.42
N ASP A 163 -8.87 10.72 11.91
CA ASP A 163 -8.74 11.58 13.09
C ASP A 163 -8.26 10.81 14.34
N GLU A 164 -8.84 9.64 14.61
CA GLU A 164 -8.46 8.80 15.76
C GLU A 164 -7.00 8.33 15.68
N PHE A 165 -6.51 8.02 14.48
CA PHE A 165 -5.11 7.64 14.27
C PHE A 165 -4.19 8.82 14.52
N VAL A 166 -4.51 9.98 13.95
CA VAL A 166 -3.68 11.18 14.12
C VAL A 166 -3.68 11.60 15.59
N GLU A 167 -4.82 11.64 16.26
CA GLU A 167 -4.88 11.93 17.70
C GLU A 167 -4.02 10.97 18.53
N THR A 168 -4.06 9.66 18.22
CA THR A 168 -3.30 8.65 18.97
C THR A 168 -1.80 8.70 18.70
N TYR A 169 -1.40 8.90 17.44
CA TYR A 169 -0.01 8.72 17.01
C TYR A 169 0.71 10.02 16.62
N ARG A 170 0.05 11.18 16.58
CA ARG A 170 0.60 12.47 16.11
C ARG A 170 1.97 12.76 16.69
N VAL A 171 2.11 12.77 18.01
CA VAL A 171 3.37 13.11 18.69
C VAL A 171 4.50 12.20 18.24
N VAL A 172 4.25 10.89 18.22
CA VAL A 172 5.27 9.90 17.83
C VAL A 172 5.56 9.98 16.34
N VAL A 173 4.54 10.21 15.49
CA VAL A 173 4.73 10.38 14.04
C VAL A 173 5.55 11.64 13.74
N VAL A 174 5.25 12.78 14.37
CA VAL A 174 6.03 14.02 14.20
C VAL A 174 7.50 13.77 14.52
N GLN A 175 7.76 13.15 15.66
CA GLN A 175 9.11 12.90 16.12
C GLN A 175 9.86 11.89 15.23
N LEU A 176 9.24 10.77 14.89
CA LEU A 176 9.87 9.76 14.03
C LEU A 176 10.07 10.30 12.61
N PHE A 177 9.13 11.07 12.07
CA PHE A 177 9.25 11.64 10.73
C PHE A 177 10.38 12.67 10.65
N ALA A 178 10.55 13.49 11.69
CA ALA A 178 11.63 14.48 11.77
C ALA A 178 13.02 13.82 11.92
N GLN A 179 13.09 12.69 12.63
CA GLN A 179 14.37 12.02 12.96
C GLN A 179 14.79 10.94 11.96
N MET A 180 13.85 10.30 11.27
CA MET A 180 14.16 9.15 10.41
C MET A 180 14.60 9.56 9.00
N ALA A 181 15.61 8.83 8.51
CA ALA A 181 16.06 8.93 7.13
C ALA A 181 14.99 8.40 6.16
N ASP A 182 14.39 7.25 6.48
CA ASP A 182 13.37 6.57 5.69
C ASP A 182 11.99 6.55 6.39
N PRO A 183 11.03 7.38 5.95
CA PRO A 183 9.70 7.44 6.54
C PRO A 183 8.91 6.14 6.36
N GLY A 184 9.24 5.28 5.38
CA GLY A 184 8.56 4.00 5.14
C GLY A 184 8.63 3.02 6.32
N THR A 185 9.59 3.21 7.24
CA THR A 185 9.78 2.36 8.43
C THR A 185 8.89 2.74 9.61
N ILE A 186 8.30 3.95 9.62
CA ILE A 186 7.58 4.52 10.78
C ILE A 186 6.42 3.62 11.20
N CYS A 187 5.66 3.05 10.26
CA CYS A 187 4.54 2.18 10.59
C CYS A 187 4.94 0.85 11.23
N GLY A 188 6.16 0.37 10.95
CA GLY A 188 6.76 -0.76 11.66
C GLY A 188 7.22 -0.35 13.06
N SER A 189 7.83 0.83 13.21
CA SER A 189 8.24 1.38 14.51
C SER A 189 7.07 1.65 15.45
N LEU A 190 5.92 2.08 14.91
CA LEU A 190 4.65 2.22 15.64
C LEU A 190 4.01 0.87 15.98
N ARG A 191 4.55 -0.25 15.47
CA ARG A 191 4.01 -1.62 15.60
C ARG A 191 2.57 -1.78 15.11
N VAL A 192 2.06 -0.83 14.32
CA VAL A 192 0.75 -0.91 13.67
C VAL A 192 0.79 -1.80 12.44
N CYS A 193 1.97 -1.92 11.82
CA CYS A 193 2.27 -2.89 10.78
C CYS A 193 3.17 -4.01 11.33
N GLN A 194 2.83 -5.27 11.06
CA GLN A 194 3.73 -6.38 11.36
C GLN A 194 4.86 -6.41 10.32
N VAL A 195 6.10 -6.32 10.78
CA VAL A 195 7.28 -6.65 9.97
C VAL A 195 7.44 -8.16 10.02
N ILE A 196 7.33 -8.83 8.87
CA ILE A 196 7.73 -10.22 8.76
C ILE A 196 9.26 -10.23 8.82
N SER A 197 9.82 -10.37 10.02
CA SER A 197 11.17 -10.85 10.19
C SER A 197 11.10 -12.36 10.27
N SER A 198 11.76 -13.05 9.35
CA SER A 198 12.05 -14.48 9.51
C SER A 198 12.85 -14.66 10.82
N GLN A 199 12.26 -15.41 11.77
CA GLN A 199 12.81 -15.90 13.07
C GLN A 199 13.02 -14.81 14.15
N GLU A 200 12.59 -14.96 15.40
CA GLU A 200 12.68 -16.11 16.30
C GLU A 200 11.50 -16.12 17.30
N THR A 201 10.75 -17.22 17.34
CA THR A 201 9.82 -17.52 18.43
C THR A 201 10.67 -17.85 19.65
N THR A 202 10.94 -16.87 20.53
CA THR A 202 11.41 -17.18 21.88
C THR A 202 10.23 -17.82 22.61
N THR A 203 10.19 -19.15 22.59
CA THR A 203 9.43 -19.95 23.55
C THR A 203 9.85 -19.52 24.94
N ILE A 204 8.99 -18.79 25.65
CA ILE A 204 9.06 -18.69 27.10
C ILE A 204 8.64 -20.07 27.61
N GLU A 205 9.61 -20.97 27.73
CA GLU A 205 9.46 -22.16 28.54
C GLU A 205 9.56 -21.72 30.00
N SER A 206 8.41 -21.61 30.65
CA SER A 206 8.34 -21.42 32.10
C SER A 206 8.69 -22.75 32.77
N THR A 207 9.96 -22.94 33.12
CA THR A 207 10.42 -24.03 33.98
C THR A 207 9.89 -23.80 35.42
N PRO A 208 9.28 -24.79 36.09
CA PRO A 208 8.83 -24.62 37.46
C PRO A 208 10.02 -24.72 38.43
N ILE A 209 10.18 -23.73 39.31
CA ILE A 209 11.06 -23.80 40.48
C ILE A 209 10.35 -24.66 41.53
N ARG A 210 10.94 -25.83 41.85
CA ARG A 210 10.54 -26.64 43.00
C ARG A 210 11.41 -26.22 44.20
N HIS A 211 10.75 -25.77 45.28
CA HIS A 211 11.34 -25.70 46.62
C HIS A 211 11.18 -27.03 47.34
#